data_AF-A0A5D3KKL6-F1
#
_entry.id   AF-A0A5D3KKL6-F1
#
_cell.length_a   1.000
_cell.length_b   1.000
_cell.length_c   1.000
_cell.angle_alpha   90.00
_cell.angle_beta   90.00
_cell.angle_gamma   90.00
#
_symmetry.space_group_name_H-M   'P 1'
#
loop_
_entity.id
_entity.type
_entity.pdbx_description
1 polymer ?
#
loop_
_entity_poly.entity_id
_entity_poly.type
_entity_poly.pdbx_seq_one_letter_code
_entity_poly.pdbx_strand_id
1 'polypeptide(L)' 'MRKAISVNKKSRGRPKKAGGVYPVSAVRLSPEVGAAVDKWAGSQADTPTRSEAIRRLVEIGLKAKGK' A
#
# COMPACT_ATOMS: atom_id res chain seq x y z
N MET A 1 8.28 14.67 -50.96
CA MET A 1 8.66 14.83 -49.54
C MET A 1 8.75 13.45 -48.89
N ARG A 2 9.87 13.10 -48.23
CA ARG A 2 10.01 11.77 -47.59
C ARG A 2 9.21 11.75 -46.28
N LYS A 3 8.31 10.77 -46.12
CA LYS A 3 7.56 10.57 -44.87
C LYS A 3 8.53 10.15 -43.76
N ALA A 4 8.38 10.76 -42.59
CA ALA A 4 9.15 10.39 -41.40
C ALA A 4 8.87 8.92 -41.01
N ILE A 5 9.92 8.17 -40.67
CA ILE A 5 9.80 6.79 -40.21
C ILE A 5 9.26 6.81 -38.78
N SER A 6 8.10 6.21 -38.58
CA SER A 6 7.52 5.96 -37.25
C SER A 6 8.43 4.99 -36.48
N VAL A 7 9.16 5.50 -35.49
CA VAL A 7 9.94 4.68 -34.57
C VAL A 7 9.18 4.58 -33.25
N ASN A 8 9.10 3.36 -32.70
CA ASN A 8 8.55 3.12 -31.37
C ASN A 8 9.33 3.93 -30.32
N LYS A 9 8.72 4.98 -29.77
CA LYS A 9 9.31 5.76 -28.68
C LYS A 9 9.31 4.91 -27.40
N LYS A 10 10.50 4.62 -26.86
CA LYS A 10 10.62 4.07 -25.49
C LYS A 10 10.04 5.09 -24.49
N SER A 11 9.21 4.64 -23.54
CA SER A 11 8.73 5.53 -22.48
C SER A 11 9.93 6.02 -21.67
N ARG A 12 10.11 7.34 -21.55
CA ARG A 12 11.13 7.92 -20.68
C ARG A 12 10.65 7.79 -19.24
N GLY A 13 11.01 6.72 -18.55
CA GLY A 13 10.72 6.56 -17.12
C GLY A 13 11.00 5.17 -16.56
N ARG A 14 11.08 5.06 -15.23
CA ARG A 14 11.15 3.78 -14.54
C ARG A 14 9.87 3.00 -14.87
N PRO A 15 9.96 1.74 -15.36
CA PRO A 15 8.77 0.92 -15.57
C PRO A 15 7.97 0.85 -14.26
N LYS A 16 6.64 0.90 -14.35
CA LYS A 16 5.78 0.71 -13.17
C LYS A 16 6.18 -0.60 -12.49
N LYS A 17 6.37 -0.58 -11.17
CA LYS A 17 6.65 -1.81 -10.41
C LYS A 17 5.55 -2.83 -10.72
N ALA A 18 5.95 -4.06 -11.08
CA ALA A 18 5.02 -5.18 -11.18
C ALA A 18 4.29 -5.32 -9.83
N GLY A 19 2.96 -5.35 -9.85
CA GLY A 19 2.12 -5.32 -8.63
C GLY A 19 1.53 -3.95 -8.26
N GLY A 20 1.94 -2.88 -8.94
CA GLY A 20 1.38 -1.53 -8.74
C GLY A 20 1.93 -0.83 -7.49
N VAL A 21 2.08 0.50 -7.57
CA VAL A 21 2.24 1.34 -6.39
C VAL A 21 0.83 1.74 -5.99
N TYR A 22 0.32 1.16 -4.91
CA TYR A 22 -0.96 1.62 -4.35
C TYR A 22 -0.79 3.08 -3.87
N PRO A 23 -1.75 3.97 -4.18
CA PRO A 23 -1.68 5.34 -3.71
C PRO A 23 -1.75 5.38 -2.18
N VAL A 24 -1.14 6.41 -1.59
CA VAL A 24 -1.21 6.62 -0.13
C VAL A 24 -2.63 7.01 0.23
N SER A 25 -3.26 6.24 1.13
CA SER A 25 -4.53 6.60 1.75
C SER A 25 -4.26 7.30 3.08
N ALA A 26 -4.41 8.63 3.10
CA ALA A 26 -4.31 9.39 4.34
C ALA A 26 -5.62 9.28 5.12
N VAL A 27 -5.54 8.78 6.35
CA VAL A 27 -6.69 8.67 7.28
C VAL A 27 -6.32 9.36 8.59
N ARG A 28 -7.25 10.12 9.14
CA ARG A 28 -7.12 10.70 10.48
C ARG A 28 -7.53 9.64 11.50
N LEU A 29 -6.56 9.12 12.24
CA LEU A 29 -6.80 8.23 13.38
C LEU A 29 -6.82 9.04 14.65
N SER A 30 -7.70 8.69 15.60
CA SER A 30 -7.57 9.23 16.96
C SER A 30 -6.26 8.75 17.59
N PRO A 31 -5.68 9.50 18.54
CA PRO A 31 -4.44 9.08 19.22
C PRO A 31 -4.53 7.69 19.84
N GLU A 32 -5.70 7.35 20.40
CA GLU A 32 -5.98 6.05 21.00
C GLU A 32 -5.89 4.90 20.00
N VAL A 33 -6.51 5.07 18.82
CA VAL A 33 -6.46 4.06 17.76
C VAL A 33 -5.03 3.90 17.23
N GLY A 34 -4.30 5.01 17.06
CA GLY A 34 -2.89 4.97 16.68
C GLY A 34 -2.04 4.17 17.67
N ALA A 35 -2.18 4.45 18.97
CA ALA A 35 -1.46 3.74 20.02
C ALA A 35 -1.85 2.25 20.09
N ALA A 36 -3.12 1.92 19.87
CA ALA A 36 -3.58 0.54 19.82
C ALA A 36 -2.95 -0.26 18.67
N VAL A 37 -2.83 0.36 17.48
CA VAL A 37 -2.15 -0.23 16.33
C VAL A 37 -0.67 -0.48 16.64
N ASP A 38 0.02 0.48 17.24
CA ASP A 38 1.44 0.35 17.59
C ASP A 38 1.67 -0.76 18.61
N LYS A 39 0.83 -0.82 19.64
CA LYS A 39 0.89 -1.87 20.67
C LYS A 39 0.64 -3.24 20.04
N TRP A 40 -0.34 -3.36 19.16
CA TRP A 40 -0.63 -4.60 18.46
C TRP A 40 0.53 -5.03 17.55
N ALA A 41 1.15 -4.09 16.85
CA ALA A 41 2.33 -4.36 16.03
C ALA A 41 3.50 -4.86 16.88
N GLY A 42 3.77 -4.22 18.03
CA GLY A 42 4.82 -4.63 18.97
C GLY A 42 4.59 -6.01 19.61
N SER A 43 3.34 -6.51 19.64
CA SER A 43 3.03 -7.83 20.16
C SER A 43 3.15 -8.95 19.13
N GLN A 44 3.39 -8.63 17.84
CA GLN A 44 3.56 -9.65 16.81
C GLN A 44 5.01 -10.14 16.76
N ALA A 45 5.20 -11.42 16.46
CA ALA A 45 6.53 -12.04 16.39
C ALA A 45 7.45 -11.39 15.33
N ASP A 46 6.88 -10.89 14.23
CA ASP A 46 7.63 -10.24 13.15
C ASP A 46 7.72 -8.71 13.30
N THR A 47 7.09 -8.14 14.34
CA THR A 47 7.09 -6.69 14.64
C THR A 47 6.83 -5.84 13.39
N PRO A 48 5.66 -5.98 12.74
CA PRO A 48 5.39 -5.38 11.44
C PRO A 48 5.43 -3.85 11.53
N THR A 49 5.78 -3.21 10.41
CA THR A 49 5.69 -1.73 10.33
C THR A 49 4.26 -1.26 10.55
N ARG A 50 4.06 0.00 10.99
CA ARG A 50 2.72 0.56 11.23
C ARG A 50 1.78 0.39 10.02
N SER A 51 2.25 0.61 8.80
CA SER A 51 1.44 0.43 7.59
C SER A 51 1.06 -1.03 7.35
N GLU A 52 1.97 -1.96 7.61
CA GLU A 52 1.72 -3.40 7.52
C GLU A 52 0.69 -3.85 8.57
N ALA A 53 0.84 -3.36 9.81
CA ALA A 53 -0.07 -3.64 10.90
C ALA A 53 -1.50 -3.16 10.61
N ILE A 54 -1.65 -1.94 10.08
CA ILE A 54 -2.96 -1.42 9.67
C ILE A 54 -3.59 -2.32 8.60
N ARG A 55 -2.84 -2.77 7.58
CA ARG A 55 -3.39 -3.66 6.55
C ARG A 55 -3.91 -4.97 7.14
N ARG A 56 -3.11 -5.63 7.99
CA ARG A 56 -3.50 -6.88 8.64
C ARG A 56 -4.73 -6.72 9.52
N LEU A 57 -4.78 -5.67 10.34
CA LEU A 57 -5.94 -5.38 11.19
C LEU A 57 -7.20 -5.10 10.38
N VAL A 58 -7.10 -4.38 9.26
CA VAL A 58 -8.22 -4.16 8.34
C VAL A 58 -8.69 -5.49 7.73
N GLU A 59 -7.78 -6.33 7.24
CA GLU A 59 -8.14 -7.65 6.70
C GLU A 59 -8.82 -8.55 7.73
N ILE A 60 -8.32 -8.57 8.97
CA ILE A 60 -8.94 -9.31 10.08
C ILE A 60 -10.36 -8.79 10.33
N GLY A 61 -10.54 -7.46 10.40
CA GLY A 61 -11.86 -6.85 10.61
C GLY A 61 -12.85 -7.14 9.48
N LEU A 62 -12.38 -7.14 8.22
CA LEU A 62 -13.19 -7.48 7.06
C LEU A 62 -13.59 -8.97 7.05
N LYS A 63 -12.67 -9.87 7.43
CA LYS A 63 -12.96 -11.30 7.54
C LYS A 63 -13.91 -11.60 8.71
N ALA A 64 -13.80 -10.89 9.82
CA ALA A 64 -14.65 -11.07 11.00
C ALA A 64 -16.12 -10.69 10.76
N LYS A 65 -16.40 -9.75 9.84
CA LYS A 65 -17.76 -9.37 9.43
C LYS A 65 -18.33 -10.21 8.29
N GLY A 66 -17.57 -11.17 7.76
CA GLY A 66 -18.01 -12.08 6.70
C GLY A 66 -18.74 -13.31 7.24
N LYS A 67 -19.97 -13.11 7.72
CA LYS A 67 -21.03 -14.13 7.71
C LYS A 67 -22.32 -13.48 7.24
#